data_AF-A0A1Q2SNG0-F1
#
_entry.id   AF-A0A1Q2SNG0-F1
#
_cell.length_a   1.000
_cell.length_b   1.000
_cell.length_c   1.000
_cell.angle_alpha   90.00
_cell.angle_beta   90.00
_cell.angle_gamma   90.00
#
_symmetry.space_group_name_H-M   'P 1'
#
loop_
_entity.id
_entity.type
_entity.pdbx_description
1 polymer ?
#
loop_
_entity_poly.entity_id
_entity_poly.type
_entity_poly.pdbx_seq_one_letter_code
_entity_poly.pdbx_strand_id
1 'polypeptide(L)'
;MPMRSLWAAALAVAAGLLPAIAFAVPMLFKADFTPLNSSGVQGSALLTLDGNELTVKINATGLEPNEIHPQHIHGFFDVNGKIIKSTTPTLAQDDTNHDGYIEMAEGAIAYGPIMIPLTSPPGGALANFPTASSTGTINFMQTYDLNDPKTFADSFTKADLMPLNFREIALHGMTVPSSIAKVDGITGSGPMVYDPLLPIAAGEIVAVNSVPEPTSIALLVIGLAALLSYTLVVGSPEGLSRTEGLA
;
A
#
# COMPACT_ATOMS: atom_id res chain seq x y z
N MET A 1 -59.45 -38.55 -38.42
CA MET A 1 -58.07 -38.61 -37.88
C MET A 1 -57.96 -37.58 -36.77
N PRO A 2 -57.63 -37.96 -35.52
CA PRO A 2 -57.57 -36.99 -34.42
C PRO A 2 -56.24 -36.23 -34.44
N MET A 3 -56.32 -34.90 -34.38
CA MET A 3 -55.16 -34.01 -34.20
C MET A 3 -54.67 -34.14 -32.76
N ARG A 4 -53.43 -34.60 -32.56
CA ARG A 4 -52.78 -34.68 -31.25
C ARG A 4 -52.14 -33.32 -30.95
N SER A 5 -52.69 -32.60 -29.98
CA SER A 5 -52.11 -31.37 -29.44
C SER A 5 -50.86 -31.70 -28.62
N LEU A 6 -49.68 -31.31 -29.11
CA LEU A 6 -48.42 -31.36 -28.38
C LEU A 6 -48.33 -30.12 -27.48
N TRP A 7 -48.23 -30.36 -26.17
CA TRP A 7 -47.92 -29.33 -25.18
C TRP A 7 -46.41 -29.10 -25.18
N ALA A 8 -45.96 -27.92 -25.62
CA ALA A 8 -44.59 -27.49 -25.40
C ALA A 8 -44.50 -26.91 -23.98
N ALA A 9 -43.88 -27.66 -23.06
CA ALA A 9 -43.51 -27.14 -21.74
C ALA A 9 -42.28 -26.23 -21.91
N ALA A 10 -42.48 -24.92 -21.80
CA ALA A 10 -41.37 -23.97 -21.71
C ALA A 10 -40.74 -24.09 -20.32
N LEU A 11 -39.53 -24.65 -20.26
CA LEU A 11 -38.73 -24.70 -19.05
C LEU A 11 -38.07 -23.32 -18.84
N ALA A 12 -38.68 -22.49 -18.01
CA ALA A 12 -38.06 -21.23 -17.58
C ALA A 12 -36.92 -21.53 -16.60
N VAL A 13 -35.67 -21.43 -17.07
CA VAL A 13 -34.50 -21.43 -16.19
C VAL A 13 -34.42 -20.05 -15.54
N ALA A 14 -34.87 -19.95 -14.29
CA ALA A 14 -34.66 -18.76 -13.48
C ALA A 14 -33.18 -18.71 -13.06
N ALA A 15 -32.39 -17.86 -13.72
CA ALA A 15 -31.06 -17.49 -13.26
C ALA A 15 -31.20 -16.61 -12.01
N GLY A 16 -31.18 -17.25 -10.84
CA GLY A 16 -31.13 -16.54 -9.56
C GLY A 16 -29.81 -15.79 -9.43
N LEU A 17 -29.85 -14.46 -9.49
CA LEU A 17 -28.75 -13.62 -9.01
C LEU A 17 -28.62 -13.84 -7.50
N LEU A 18 -27.64 -14.64 -7.10
CA LEU A 18 -27.19 -14.63 -5.72
C LEU A 18 -26.54 -13.26 -5.45
N PRO A 19 -26.86 -12.58 -4.33
CA PRO A 19 -26.14 -11.38 -3.95
C PRO A 19 -24.69 -11.76 -3.71
N ALA A 20 -23.79 -11.21 -4.54
CA ALA A 20 -22.36 -11.28 -4.28
C ALA A 20 -22.09 -10.53 -2.97
N ILE A 21 -21.72 -11.26 -1.93
CA ILE A 21 -21.19 -10.67 -0.70
C ILE A 21 -19.83 -10.10 -1.10
N ALA A 22 -19.75 -8.79 -1.31
CA ALA A 22 -18.50 -8.10 -1.59
C ALA A 22 -17.69 -8.08 -0.28
N PHE A 23 -16.76 -9.01 -0.12
CA PHE A 23 -15.68 -8.84 0.83
C PHE A 23 -14.77 -7.74 0.28
N ALA A 24 -14.53 -6.70 1.07
CA ALA A 24 -13.49 -5.73 0.72
C ALA A 24 -12.15 -6.49 0.72
N VAL A 25 -11.56 -6.65 -0.46
CA VAL A 25 -10.25 -7.27 -0.59
C VAL A 25 -9.23 -6.29 -0.01
N PRO A 26 -8.28 -6.74 0.83
CA PRO A 26 -7.22 -5.88 1.32
C PRO A 26 -6.49 -5.18 0.18
N MET A 27 -6.30 -3.87 0.30
CA MET A 27 -5.55 -3.09 -0.67
C MET A 27 -4.06 -3.15 -0.33
N LEU A 28 -3.24 -3.47 -1.31
CA LEU A 28 -1.80 -3.57 -1.15
C LEU A 28 -1.13 -2.31 -1.71
N PHE A 29 -0.15 -1.81 -0.97
CA PHE A 29 0.69 -0.69 -1.36
C PHE A 29 2.15 -1.02 -1.06
N LYS A 30 3.06 -0.33 -1.74
CA LYS A 30 4.49 -0.40 -1.47
C LYS A 30 5.12 0.98 -1.50
N ALA A 31 6.25 1.12 -0.83
CA ALA A 31 7.17 2.25 -1.01
C ALA A 31 8.59 1.68 -1.13
N ASP A 32 9.26 1.95 -2.24
CA ASP A 32 10.67 1.60 -2.41
C ASP A 32 11.50 2.81 -1.94
N PHE A 33 12.47 2.61 -1.05
CA PHE A 33 13.19 3.71 -0.45
C PHE A 33 14.34 4.20 -1.33
N THR A 34 14.40 5.51 -1.51
CA THR A 34 15.55 6.23 -2.04
C THR A 34 16.40 6.73 -0.87
N PRO A 35 17.72 6.47 -0.86
CA PRO A 35 18.60 7.01 0.16
C PRO A 35 18.68 8.54 0.07
N LEU A 36 18.64 9.19 1.23
CA LEU A 36 18.82 10.63 1.42
C LEU A 36 20.11 10.89 2.19
N ASN A 37 20.64 12.12 2.13
CA ASN A 37 21.78 12.57 2.93
C ASN A 37 23.00 11.65 2.87
N SER A 38 23.22 11.02 1.71
CA SER A 38 24.29 10.04 1.49
C SER A 38 24.31 8.88 2.49
N SER A 39 23.15 8.52 3.06
CA SER A 39 23.03 7.48 4.09
C SER A 39 23.43 6.08 3.61
N GLY A 40 23.25 5.79 2.32
CA GLY A 40 23.42 4.45 1.76
C GLY A 40 22.32 3.45 2.18
N VAL A 41 21.28 3.92 2.88
CA VAL A 41 20.15 3.08 3.31
C VAL A 41 19.40 2.54 2.10
N GLN A 42 19.09 1.25 2.15
CA GLN A 42 18.31 0.56 1.12
C GLN A 42 17.18 -0.20 1.80
N GLY A 43 16.02 -0.28 1.13
CA GLY A 43 14.90 -1.02 1.68
C GLY A 43 13.58 -0.71 1.01
N SER A 44 12.51 -1.24 1.59
CA SER A 44 11.15 -0.95 1.17
C SER A 44 10.16 -1.16 2.30
N ALA A 45 8.98 -0.58 2.11
CA ALA A 45 7.79 -0.82 2.89
C ALA A 45 6.74 -1.56 2.06
N LEU A 46 6.03 -2.50 2.69
CA LEU A 46 4.79 -3.07 2.20
C LEU A 46 3.67 -2.68 3.16
N LEU A 47 2.56 -2.19 2.62
CA LEU A 47 1.40 -1.82 3.39
C LEU A 47 0.18 -2.62 2.91
N THR A 48 -0.58 -3.13 3.87
CA THR A 48 -1.85 -3.82 3.62
C THR A 48 -2.94 -3.06 4.37
N LEU A 49 -3.88 -2.48 3.63
CA LEU A 49 -5.05 -1.83 4.20
C LEU A 49 -6.26 -2.75 4.09
N ASP A 50 -6.70 -3.29 5.21
CA ASP A 50 -7.89 -4.15 5.33
C ASP A 50 -8.95 -3.43 6.19
N GLY A 51 -9.94 -2.82 5.54
CA GLY A 51 -10.96 -2.02 6.21
C GLY A 51 -10.37 -0.84 6.99
N ASN A 52 -10.26 -0.99 8.31
CA ASN A 52 -9.69 0.00 9.24
C ASN A 52 -8.31 -0.38 9.77
N GLU A 53 -7.79 -1.55 9.41
CA GLU A 53 -6.47 -2.00 9.84
C GLU A 53 -5.45 -1.70 8.76
N LEU A 54 -4.41 -0.94 9.12
CA LEU A 54 -3.24 -0.72 8.27
C LEU A 54 -2.08 -1.52 8.83
N THR A 55 -1.68 -2.60 8.16
CA THR A 55 -0.46 -3.32 8.48
C THR A 55 0.69 -2.75 7.67
N VAL A 56 1.75 -2.29 8.35
CA VAL A 56 2.97 -1.76 7.73
C VAL A 56 4.12 -2.69 8.06
N LYS A 57 4.80 -3.17 7.02
CA LYS A 57 6.05 -3.93 7.13
C LYS A 57 7.18 -3.16 6.47
N ILE A 58 8.27 -2.93 7.19
CA ILE A 58 9.47 -2.26 6.68
C ILE A 58 10.67 -3.19 6.82
N ASN A 59 11.45 -3.32 5.75
CA ASN A 59 12.75 -4.00 5.78
C ASN A 59 13.79 -3.03 5.21
N ALA A 60 14.80 -2.69 6.00
CA ALA A 60 15.84 -1.75 5.62
C ALA A 60 17.22 -2.20 6.11
N THR A 61 18.25 -1.87 5.35
CA THR A 61 19.66 -2.14 5.63
C THR A 61 20.51 -0.90 5.37
N GLY A 62 21.74 -0.89 5.89
CA GLY A 62 22.63 0.28 5.80
C GLY A 62 22.29 1.37 6.82
N LEU A 63 21.47 1.06 7.82
CA LEU A 63 21.12 1.94 8.92
C LEU A 63 22.28 2.00 9.93
N GLU A 64 22.28 3.03 10.78
CA GLU A 64 23.28 3.16 11.83
C GLU A 64 23.11 2.09 12.92
N PRO A 65 24.08 1.19 13.13
CA PRO A 65 23.87 0.06 14.02
C PRO A 65 23.62 0.45 15.48
N ASN A 66 22.67 -0.22 16.12
CA ASN A 66 22.29 -0.04 17.52
C ASN A 66 21.67 1.33 17.87
N GLU A 67 21.37 2.16 16.86
CA GLU A 67 20.66 3.42 17.04
C GLU A 67 19.17 3.29 16.73
N ILE A 68 18.38 4.21 17.28
CA ILE A 68 16.93 4.25 17.07
C ILE A 68 16.57 5.03 15.81
N HIS A 69 15.78 4.45 14.92
CA HIS A 69 15.40 5.11 13.67
C HIS A 69 13.91 5.48 13.68
N PRO A 70 13.57 6.76 13.95
CA PRO A 70 12.22 7.24 13.74
C PRO A 70 11.77 7.00 12.30
N GLN A 71 10.52 6.61 12.16
CA GLN A 71 9.91 6.30 10.86
C GLN A 71 8.46 6.72 10.85
N HIS A 72 8.03 7.35 9.76
CA HIS A 72 6.76 8.05 9.72
C HIS A 72 6.08 7.86 8.37
N ILE A 73 4.74 7.83 8.35
CA ILE A 73 3.97 8.17 7.17
C ILE A 73 3.72 9.68 7.21
N HIS A 74 4.10 10.39 6.16
CA HIS A 74 3.87 11.82 5.96
C HIS A 74 2.76 12.08 4.94
N GLY A 75 2.17 13.27 5.02
CA GLY A 75 1.13 13.72 4.10
C GLY A 75 1.10 15.23 4.01
N PHE A 76 0.77 15.75 2.83
CA PHE A 76 0.74 17.19 2.58
C PHE A 76 -0.64 17.70 2.17
N PHE A 77 -0.94 18.92 2.60
CA PHE A 77 -2.19 19.61 2.31
C PHE A 77 -1.88 21.04 1.89
N ASP A 78 -2.66 21.59 0.96
CA ASP A 78 -2.59 23.01 0.65
C ASP A 78 -3.25 23.86 1.74
N VAL A 79 -3.13 25.18 1.60
CA VAL A 79 -3.71 26.15 2.55
C VAL A 79 -5.25 26.07 2.68
N ASN A 80 -5.92 25.41 1.74
CA ASN A 80 -7.37 25.19 1.75
C ASN A 80 -7.75 23.78 2.25
N GLY A 81 -6.77 22.99 2.71
CA GLY A 81 -6.97 21.61 3.17
C GLY A 81 -7.10 20.59 2.04
N LYS A 82 -6.78 20.94 0.79
CA LYS A 82 -6.76 19.98 -0.31
C LYS A 82 -5.53 19.10 -0.18
N ILE A 83 -5.74 17.79 -0.30
CA ILE A 83 -4.65 16.81 -0.31
C ILE A 83 -3.72 17.06 -1.51
N ILE A 84 -2.43 17.22 -1.21
CA ILE A 84 -1.33 17.23 -2.17
C ILE A 84 -0.56 15.91 -2.02
N LYS A 85 0.00 15.42 -3.12
CA LYS A 85 0.88 14.25 -3.07
C LYS A 85 2.20 14.64 -2.42
N SER A 86 2.56 13.97 -1.32
CA SER A 86 3.90 14.03 -0.75
C SER A 86 4.92 13.44 -1.73
N THR A 87 6.10 14.04 -1.79
CA THR A 87 7.18 13.63 -2.69
C THR A 87 8.49 13.49 -1.94
N THR A 88 9.29 12.51 -2.35
CA THR A 88 10.62 12.32 -1.79
C THR A 88 11.52 13.51 -2.09
N PRO A 89 12.13 14.14 -1.05
CA PRO A 89 12.94 15.32 -1.24
C PRO A 89 14.25 14.99 -1.95
N THR A 90 14.84 16.00 -2.58
CA THR A 90 16.10 15.89 -3.30
C THR A 90 17.03 17.04 -2.95
N LEU A 91 18.34 16.79 -2.92
CA LEU A 91 19.34 17.84 -2.70
C LEU A 91 19.24 18.97 -3.74
N ALA A 92 18.80 18.66 -4.96
CA ALA A 92 18.69 19.67 -6.01
C ALA A 92 17.54 20.66 -5.80
N GLN A 93 16.53 20.28 -5.03
CA GLN A 93 15.30 21.07 -4.86
C GLN A 93 15.11 21.59 -3.44
N ASP A 94 15.50 20.80 -2.44
CA ASP A 94 15.08 21.00 -1.06
C ASP A 94 16.22 21.43 -0.14
N ASP A 95 17.50 21.24 -0.51
CA ASP A 95 18.66 21.79 0.23
C ASP A 95 18.74 23.30 -0.04
N THR A 96 18.03 24.08 0.78
CA THR A 96 17.87 25.52 0.60
C THR A 96 19.12 26.30 0.99
N ASN A 97 19.86 25.78 1.97
CA ASN A 97 21.05 26.42 2.51
C ASN A 97 22.34 25.99 1.75
N HIS A 98 22.24 24.98 0.88
CA HIS A 98 23.29 24.41 0.04
C HIS A 98 24.47 23.82 0.83
N ASP A 99 24.20 23.23 2.01
CA ASP A 99 25.21 22.60 2.85
C ASP A 99 25.42 21.10 2.56
N GLY A 100 24.64 20.55 1.61
CA GLY A 100 24.72 19.16 1.17
C GLY A 100 23.87 18.20 1.99
N TYR A 101 23.02 18.72 2.88
CA TYR A 101 22.04 17.95 3.65
C TYR A 101 20.63 18.46 3.39
N ILE A 102 19.67 17.55 3.53
CA ILE A 102 18.23 17.84 3.57
C ILE A 102 17.83 17.67 5.02
N GLU A 103 17.62 18.77 5.71
CA GLU A 103 17.25 18.75 7.12
C GLU A 103 15.73 18.59 7.28
N MET A 104 15.27 18.30 8.50
CA MET A 104 13.84 18.05 8.75
C MET A 104 12.92 19.16 8.21
N ALA A 105 13.31 20.42 8.40
CA ALA A 105 12.50 21.57 7.98
C ALA A 105 12.46 21.73 6.45
N GLU A 106 13.55 21.37 5.77
CA GLU A 106 13.67 21.41 4.32
C GLU A 106 12.85 20.28 3.68
N GLY A 107 13.05 19.04 4.16
CA GLY A 107 12.29 17.89 3.68
C GLY A 107 10.78 18.00 3.94
N ALA A 108 10.38 18.65 5.04
CA ALA A 108 8.97 18.85 5.38
C ALA A 108 8.19 19.65 4.33
N ILE A 109 8.87 20.46 3.50
CA ILE A 109 8.25 21.18 2.39
C ILE A 109 7.79 20.21 1.29
N ALA A 110 8.49 19.10 1.11
CA ALA A 110 8.18 18.08 0.09
C ALA A 110 7.22 17.01 0.61
N TYR A 111 7.45 16.48 1.82
CA TYR A 111 6.71 15.34 2.35
C TYR A 111 5.57 15.71 3.31
N GLY A 112 5.64 16.86 3.97
CA GLY A 112 4.61 17.37 4.87
C GLY A 112 4.72 16.95 6.34
N PRO A 113 3.72 17.31 7.18
CA PRO A 113 3.67 16.86 8.57
C PRO A 113 3.59 15.33 8.71
N ILE A 114 3.95 14.85 9.89
CA ILE A 114 3.80 13.44 10.28
C ILE A 114 2.30 13.14 10.41
N MET A 115 1.83 12.09 9.74
CA MET A 115 0.46 11.59 9.90
C MET A 115 0.39 10.41 10.85
N ILE A 116 1.29 9.44 10.69
CA ILE A 116 1.37 8.24 11.54
C ILE A 116 2.82 8.04 11.94
N PRO A 117 3.16 8.13 13.24
CA PRO A 117 4.42 7.63 13.73
C PRO A 117 4.40 6.10 13.75
N LEU A 118 5.32 5.48 13.01
CA LEU A 118 5.36 4.03 12.84
C LEU A 118 6.05 3.34 14.03
N THR A 119 5.45 3.46 15.21
CA THR A 119 5.93 2.87 16.46
C THR A 119 5.25 1.54 16.78
N SER A 120 5.90 0.72 17.63
CA SER A 120 5.30 -0.48 18.22
C SER A 120 5.53 -0.52 19.74
N PRO A 121 4.49 -0.35 20.58
CA PRO A 121 3.08 -0.12 20.24
C PRO A 121 2.82 1.25 19.59
N PRO A 122 1.64 1.47 18.95
CA PRO A 122 1.26 2.76 18.38
C PRO A 122 1.22 3.88 19.45
N GLY A 123 1.40 5.14 19.02
CA GLY A 123 1.33 6.31 19.91
C GLY A 123 2.54 7.23 19.87
N GLY A 124 3.56 6.96 19.05
CA GLY A 124 4.63 7.92 18.76
C GLY A 124 5.66 8.16 19.87
N ALA A 125 5.65 7.38 20.95
CA ALA A 125 6.69 7.47 21.97
C ALA A 125 8.05 7.10 21.37
N LEU A 126 9.08 7.94 21.61
CA LEU A 126 10.41 7.77 21.02
C LEU A 126 10.95 6.35 21.20
N ALA A 127 10.88 5.79 22.42
CA ALA A 127 11.37 4.45 22.74
C ALA A 127 10.67 3.30 21.99
N ASN A 128 9.56 3.56 21.30
CA ASN A 128 8.79 2.56 20.55
C ASN A 128 9.10 2.58 19.04
N PHE A 129 9.99 3.46 18.57
CA PHE A 129 10.55 3.35 17.22
C PHE A 129 11.55 2.19 17.14
N PRO A 130 11.74 1.59 15.96
CA PRO A 130 12.67 0.48 15.80
C PRO A 130 14.12 0.91 16.00
N THR A 131 14.87 0.11 16.75
CA THR A 131 16.33 0.19 16.84
C THR A 131 16.95 -0.73 15.79
N ALA A 132 17.92 -0.24 15.03
CA ALA A 132 18.65 -1.05 14.08
C ALA A 132 19.51 -2.10 14.80
N SER A 133 19.61 -3.29 14.21
CA SER A 133 20.47 -4.35 14.73
C SER A 133 21.96 -3.95 14.70
N SER A 134 22.82 -4.78 15.29
CA SER A 134 24.28 -4.60 15.23
C SER A 134 24.85 -4.64 13.80
N THR A 135 24.06 -5.10 12.81
CA THR A 135 24.42 -5.10 11.40
C THR A 135 23.73 -3.97 10.60
N GLY A 136 23.10 -3.01 11.27
CA GLY A 136 22.42 -1.89 10.60
C GLY A 136 21.16 -2.31 9.85
N THR A 137 20.39 -3.25 10.40
CA THR A 137 19.15 -3.74 9.78
C THR A 137 17.92 -3.50 10.66
N ILE A 138 16.80 -3.16 10.04
CA ILE A 138 15.47 -3.11 10.66
C ILE A 138 14.55 -4.06 9.90
N ASN A 139 13.85 -4.90 10.65
CA ASN A 139 12.70 -5.68 10.19
C ASN A 139 11.52 -5.32 11.09
N PHE A 140 10.70 -4.38 10.65
CA PHE A 140 9.58 -3.84 11.40
C PHE A 140 8.27 -4.36 10.83
N MET A 141 7.32 -4.70 11.70
CA MET A 141 5.95 -5.01 11.31
C MET A 141 5.00 -4.56 12.40
N GLN A 142 4.00 -3.76 12.05
CA GLN A 142 2.97 -3.34 12.98
C GLN A 142 1.63 -3.17 12.28
N THR A 143 0.55 -3.51 12.98
CA THR A 143 -0.83 -3.24 12.57
C THR A 143 -1.39 -2.09 13.38
N TYR A 144 -1.95 -1.10 12.68
CA TYR A 144 -2.56 0.09 13.24
C TYR A 144 -4.07 0.07 13.04
N ASP A 145 -4.83 0.31 14.11
CA ASP A 145 -6.27 0.60 13.99
C ASP A 145 -6.44 2.08 13.62
N LEU A 146 -6.93 2.33 12.41
CA LEU A 146 -7.17 3.68 11.89
C LEU A 146 -8.40 4.35 12.53
N ASN A 147 -9.15 3.67 13.40
CA ASN A 147 -10.16 4.29 14.26
C ASN A 147 -9.60 4.74 15.62
N ASP A 148 -8.43 4.25 16.03
CA ASP A 148 -7.80 4.70 17.27
C ASP A 148 -7.06 6.02 17.01
N PRO A 149 -7.45 7.14 17.65
CA PRO A 149 -6.75 8.40 17.51
C PRO A 149 -5.26 8.32 17.88
N LYS A 150 -4.85 7.36 18.73
CA LYS A 150 -3.44 7.13 19.10
C LYS A 150 -2.57 6.67 17.93
N THR A 151 -3.16 6.17 16.86
CA THR A 151 -2.45 5.81 15.63
C THR A 151 -1.86 7.06 14.97
N PHE A 152 -2.55 8.19 15.06
CA PHE A 152 -2.20 9.40 14.33
C PHE A 152 -1.35 10.34 15.17
N ALA A 153 -0.51 11.11 14.49
CA ALA A 153 0.04 12.33 15.06
C ALA A 153 -1.01 13.45 15.05
N ASP A 154 -0.94 14.32 16.06
CA ASP A 154 -1.82 15.48 16.21
C ASP A 154 -3.32 15.16 16.09
N SER A 155 -4.04 15.89 15.23
CA SER A 155 -5.50 15.75 15.02
C SER A 155 -5.84 15.06 13.70
N PHE A 156 -4.90 14.36 13.08
CA PHE A 156 -5.17 13.63 11.84
C PHE A 156 -6.11 12.44 12.07
N THR A 157 -6.86 12.11 11.03
CA THR A 157 -7.79 11.00 11.00
C THR A 157 -7.54 10.09 9.80
N LYS A 158 -8.23 8.94 9.77
CA LYS A 158 -8.26 8.07 8.58
C LYS A 158 -8.66 8.82 7.30
N ALA A 159 -9.58 9.79 7.40
CA ALA A 159 -10.04 10.53 6.23
C ALA A 159 -8.89 11.36 5.63
N ASP A 160 -8.08 11.97 6.50
CA ASP A 160 -6.91 12.75 6.10
C ASP A 160 -5.82 11.86 5.52
N LEU A 161 -5.66 10.61 5.99
CA LEU A 161 -4.66 9.68 5.48
C LEU A 161 -4.94 9.24 4.03
N MET A 162 -6.19 9.33 3.57
CA MET A 162 -6.59 8.85 2.25
C MET A 162 -6.53 9.94 1.17
N PRO A 163 -6.21 9.60 -0.08
CA PRO A 163 -5.80 8.27 -0.54
C PRO A 163 -4.34 7.96 -0.16
N LEU A 164 -4.06 6.72 0.24
CA LEU A 164 -2.75 6.35 0.80
C LEU A 164 -1.60 6.50 -0.20
N ASN A 165 -1.86 6.41 -1.51
CA ASN A 165 -0.86 6.61 -2.56
C ASN A 165 -0.48 8.08 -2.83
N PHE A 166 -0.97 9.01 -2.00
CA PHE A 166 -0.55 10.41 -1.96
C PHE A 166 0.34 10.70 -0.75
N ARG A 167 0.73 9.64 -0.02
CA ARG A 167 1.55 9.72 1.18
C ARG A 167 2.93 9.15 0.89
N GLU A 168 3.84 9.40 1.81
CA GLU A 168 5.22 8.96 1.76
C GLU A 168 5.62 8.33 3.08
N ILE A 169 6.59 7.41 3.05
CA ILE A 169 7.28 6.95 4.25
C ILE A 169 8.69 7.54 4.28
N ALA A 170 9.07 8.11 5.41
CA ALA A 170 10.44 8.55 5.69
C ALA A 170 11.03 7.77 6.87
N LEU A 171 12.31 7.41 6.74
CA LEU A 171 13.17 6.90 7.81
C LEU A 171 14.15 8.00 8.20
N HIS A 172 14.49 8.09 9.47
CA HIS A 172 15.39 9.10 10.02
C HIS A 172 16.49 8.46 10.87
N GLY A 173 17.53 9.23 11.18
CA GLY A 173 18.56 8.83 12.14
C GLY A 173 19.91 8.55 11.51
N MET A 174 20.85 9.50 11.61
CA MET A 174 22.23 9.30 11.21
C MET A 174 23.18 10.23 11.98
N THR A 175 24.39 9.75 12.22
CA THR A 175 25.50 10.54 12.72
C THR A 175 26.04 11.47 11.64
N VAL A 176 25.97 12.77 11.91
CA VAL A 176 26.41 13.85 11.01
C VAL A 176 27.31 14.83 11.75
N PRO A 177 28.01 15.74 11.04
CA PRO A 177 28.75 16.80 11.71
C PRO A 177 27.84 17.59 12.66
N SER A 178 28.37 17.95 13.82
CA SER A 178 27.64 18.72 14.84
C SER A 178 27.08 20.06 14.34
N SER A 179 27.65 20.62 13.26
CA SER A 179 27.14 21.83 12.60
C SER A 179 25.84 21.61 11.81
N ILE A 180 25.58 20.36 11.41
CA ILE A 180 24.40 19.95 10.63
C ILE A 180 23.31 19.48 11.59
N ALA A 181 23.69 18.67 12.59
CA ALA A 181 22.75 18.03 13.50
C ALA A 181 21.80 19.05 14.15
N LYS A 182 20.49 18.89 13.95
CA LYS A 182 19.44 19.77 14.52
C LYS A 182 18.82 19.15 15.76
N VAL A 183 19.65 18.59 16.63
CA VAL A 183 19.15 17.79 17.74
C VAL A 183 18.80 18.63 18.95
N ASP A 184 17.51 18.75 19.24
CA ASP A 184 17.04 19.25 20.53
C ASP A 184 17.29 18.16 21.60
N GLY A 185 18.37 18.30 22.35
CA GLY A 185 18.59 17.56 23.60
C GLY A 185 19.36 16.24 23.50
N ILE A 186 19.92 15.85 22.34
CA ILE A 186 20.91 14.75 22.29
C ILE A 186 22.31 15.32 22.50
N THR A 187 22.87 14.96 23.64
CA THR A 187 24.15 15.42 24.16
C THR A 187 25.32 14.66 23.53
N GLY A 188 25.42 14.64 22.21
CA GLY A 188 26.67 14.26 21.56
C GLY A 188 27.68 15.40 21.75
N SER A 189 28.71 15.19 22.58
CA SER A 189 29.86 16.10 22.63
C SER A 189 30.93 15.56 21.69
N GLY A 190 31.14 16.22 20.55
CA GLY A 190 32.10 15.77 19.56
C GLY A 190 31.89 16.42 18.19
N PRO A 191 32.82 16.21 17.24
CA PRO A 191 32.69 16.75 15.89
C PRO A 191 31.51 16.15 15.12
N MET A 192 31.07 14.94 15.51
CA MET A 192 29.94 14.22 14.93
C MET A 192 28.92 13.89 16.03
N VAL A 193 27.63 14.00 15.71
CA VAL A 193 26.50 13.77 16.62
C VAL A 193 25.42 13.00 15.90
N TYR A 194 24.81 12.03 16.59
CA TYR A 194 23.65 11.30 16.10
C TYR A 194 22.42 12.22 16.06
N ASP A 195 21.84 12.40 14.87
CA ASP A 195 20.62 13.16 14.66
C ASP A 195 19.44 12.22 14.31
N PRO A 196 18.50 11.97 15.24
CA PRO A 196 17.35 11.10 15.02
C PRO A 196 16.29 11.74 14.11
N LEU A 197 16.38 13.04 13.81
CA LEU A 197 15.42 13.78 13.00
C LEU A 197 15.86 13.90 11.55
N LEU A 198 17.14 13.69 11.26
CA LEU A 198 17.67 13.80 9.91
C LEU A 198 17.07 12.71 9.01
N PRO A 199 16.39 13.04 7.90
CA PRO A 199 15.90 12.05 6.94
C PRO A 199 17.07 11.28 6.32
N ILE A 200 16.98 9.95 6.27
CA ILE A 200 18.04 9.09 5.71
C ILE A 200 17.55 8.26 4.54
N ALA A 201 16.25 8.02 4.43
CA ALA A 201 15.66 7.36 3.29
C ALA A 201 14.18 7.70 3.23
N ALA A 202 13.62 7.81 2.03
CA ALA A 202 12.19 8.02 1.90
C ALA A 202 11.64 7.42 0.61
N GLY A 203 10.33 7.19 0.56
CA GLY A 203 9.68 6.56 -0.59
C GLY A 203 8.20 6.87 -0.66
N GLU A 204 7.77 7.34 -1.83
CA GLU A 204 6.36 7.56 -2.15
C GLU A 204 5.58 6.24 -2.12
N ILE A 205 4.41 6.26 -1.48
CA ILE A 205 3.54 5.09 -1.44
C ILE A 205 2.82 4.95 -2.79
N VAL A 206 2.90 3.77 -3.39
CA VAL A 206 2.20 3.43 -4.62
C VAL A 206 1.30 2.22 -4.41
N ALA A 207 0.11 2.23 -5.02
CA ALA A 207 -0.76 1.07 -5.03
C ALA A 207 -0.10 -0.07 -5.80
N VAL A 208 -0.11 -1.27 -5.21
CA VAL A 208 0.22 -2.50 -5.93
C VAL A 208 -1.06 -2.93 -6.62
N ASN A 209 -1.09 -2.89 -7.94
CA ASN A 209 -2.24 -3.35 -8.70
C ASN A 209 -2.42 -4.86 -8.47
N SER A 210 -3.25 -5.24 -7.51
CA SER A 210 -3.77 -6.59 -7.38
C SER A 210 -4.81 -6.78 -8.49
N VAL A 211 -4.53 -7.65 -9.45
CA VAL A 211 -5.56 -8.16 -10.36
C VAL A 211 -6.65 -8.77 -9.48
N PRO A 212 -7.90 -8.25 -9.47
CA PRO A 212 -8.94 -8.80 -8.62
C PRO A 212 -9.36 -10.18 -9.14
N GLU A 213 -8.94 -11.24 -8.47
CA GLU A 213 -9.45 -12.60 -8.70
C GLU A 213 -10.64 -12.91 -7.78
N PRO A 214 -11.84 -12.34 -8.04
CA PRO A 214 -13.05 -13.10 -7.76
C PRO A 214 -13.98 -13.24 -8.98
N THR A 215 -13.82 -12.43 -10.03
CA THR A 215 -14.71 -12.47 -11.21
C THR A 215 -14.15 -13.27 -12.38
N SER A 216 -12.83 -13.42 -12.51
CA SER A 216 -12.22 -14.13 -13.64
C SER A 216 -12.53 -15.63 -13.61
N ILE A 217 -12.45 -16.28 -12.44
CA ILE A 217 -12.81 -17.70 -12.27
C ILE A 217 -14.32 -17.91 -12.44
N ALA A 218 -15.16 -17.00 -11.93
CA ALA A 218 -16.60 -17.10 -12.09
C ALA A 218 -17.02 -16.97 -13.57
N LEU A 219 -16.46 -16.00 -14.31
CA LEU A 219 -16.68 -15.90 -15.75
C LEU A 219 -16.10 -17.09 -16.52
N LEU A 220 -14.96 -17.64 -16.11
CA LEU A 220 -14.36 -18.82 -16.73
C LEU A 220 -15.23 -20.05 -16.53
N VAL A 221 -15.75 -20.28 -15.32
CA VAL A 221 -16.65 -21.41 -15.02
C VAL A 221 -17.99 -21.26 -15.74
N ILE A 222 -18.56 -20.05 -15.79
CA ILE A 222 -19.78 -19.77 -16.55
C ILE A 222 -19.55 -19.95 -18.06
N GLY A 223 -18.40 -19.49 -18.57
CA GLY A 223 -18.00 -19.66 -19.98
C GLY A 223 -17.78 -21.12 -20.37
N LEU A 224 -17.15 -21.92 -19.51
CA LEU A 224 -16.98 -23.37 -19.73
C LEU A 224 -18.32 -24.12 -19.65
N ALA A 225 -19.21 -23.76 -18.71
CA ALA A 225 -20.55 -24.36 -18.62
C ALA A 225 -21.41 -24.03 -19.86
N ALA A 226 -21.30 -22.82 -20.41
CA ALA A 226 -21.96 -22.42 -21.66
C ALA A 226 -21.41 -23.17 -22.89
N LEU A 227 -20.09 -23.44 -22.94
CA LEU A 227 -19.48 -24.25 -24.00
C LEU A 227 -19.93 -25.72 -23.96
N LEU A 228 -20.02 -26.30 -22.75
CA LEU A 228 -20.46 -27.69 -22.55
C LEU A 228 -21.95 -27.89 -22.88
N SER A 229 -22.79 -26.89 -22.60
CA SER A 229 -24.22 -26.95 -22.94
C SER A 229 -24.50 -26.69 -24.44
N TYR A 230 -23.67 -25.92 -25.14
CA TYR A 230 -23.78 -25.76 -26.60
C TYR A 230 -23.49 -27.07 -27.36
N THR A 231 -22.56 -27.90 -26.87
CA THR A 231 -22.17 -29.17 -27.52
C THR A 231 -23.27 -30.24 -27.42
N LEU A 232 -24.10 -30.21 -26.37
CA LEU A 232 -25.21 -31.16 -26.18
C LEU A 232 -26.45 -30.86 -27.03
N VAL A 233 -26.65 -29.60 -27.46
CA VAL A 233 -27.82 -29.19 -28.26
C VAL A 233 -27.64 -29.48 -29.75
N VAL A 234 -26.41 -29.43 -30.27
CA VAL A 234 -26.13 -29.61 -31.71
C VAL A 234 -25.82 -31.08 -32.08
N GLY A 235 -25.65 -31.96 -31.09
CA GLY A 235 -25.17 -33.34 -31.27
C GLY A 235 -26.24 -34.42 -31.52
N SER A 236 -27.48 -34.10 -31.89
CA SER A 236 -28.49 -35.11 -32.21
C SER A 236 -28.67 -35.22 -33.73
N PRO A 237 -28.09 -36.23 -34.41
CA PRO A 237 -28.33 -36.42 -35.83
C PRO A 237 -29.75 -36.96 -36.01
N GLU A 238 -30.69 -36.10 -36.41
CA GLU A 238 -31.97 -36.56 -36.93
C GLU A 238 -31.76 -37.37 -38.21
N GLY A 239 -32.39 -38.53 -38.25
CA GLY A 239 -32.24 -39.52 -39.30
C GLY A 239 -32.68 -39.01 -40.67
N LEU A 240 -31.78 -39.14 -41.64
CA LEU A 240 -32.11 -39.09 -43.06
C LEU A 240 -32.65 -40.45 -43.49
N SER A 241 -33.96 -40.66 -43.42
CA SER A 241 -34.61 -41.69 -44.25
C SER A 241 -34.81 -41.10 -45.66
N ARG A 242 -34.03 -41.60 -46.62
CA ARG A 242 -34.32 -41.43 -48.04
C ARG A 242 -35.01 -42.69 -48.53
N THR A 243 -36.33 -42.60 -48.68
CA THR A 243 -37.11 -43.44 -49.58
C THR A 243 -37.14 -42.77 -50.94
N GLU A 244 -36.54 -43.37 -51.96
CA GLU A 244 -37.03 -43.29 -53.35
C GLU A 244 -36.88 -44.67 -53.98
N GLY A 245 -37.95 -45.13 -54.62
CA GLY A 245 -38.05 -46.45 -55.23
C GLY A 245 -37.96 -46.43 -56.75
N LEU A 246 -38.15 -47.65 -57.29
CA LEU A 246 -38.50 -48.02 -58.66
C LEU A 246 -37.34 -48.08 -59.69
N ALA A 247 -36.82 -49.29 -59.91
CA ALA A 247 -37.09 -50.11 -61.11
C ALA A 247 -36.73 -51.57 -60.84
#